data_AF-C3Y9L0-F1
#
_entry.id   AF-C3Y9L0-F1
#
_cell.length_a   1.000
_cell.length_b   1.000
_cell.length_c   1.000
_cell.angle_alpha   90.00
_cell.angle_beta   90.00
_cell.angle_gamma   90.00
#
_symmetry.space_group_name_H-M   'P 1'
#
loop_
_entity.id
_entity.type
_entity.pdbx_description
1 polymer ?
#
loop_
_entity_poly.entity_id
_entity_poly.type
_entity_poly.pdbx_seq_one_letter_code
_entity_poly.pdbx_strand_id
1 'polypeptide(L)'
;MSKRKALMPDVFKRRKRVHVGAPVRPAPSSPQWGSDSEEHISAAAPSDTKAAMMYLCSLFPKQTYEGRIPPIIMKHQLYSVVKNKTLVDRQLNDLRNAHEVKMMKLGNEVDEYCLVFTEDYKNHITAFYGQELSKTVALRPRQENC
;
A
#
# COMPACT_ATOMS: atom_id res chain seq x y z
N MET A 1 -49.75 33.84 25.21
CA MET A 1 -48.57 33.42 26.00
C MET A 1 -48.05 32.09 25.46
N SER A 2 -46.82 32.03 24.93
CA SER A 2 -46.18 30.76 24.58
C SER A 2 -44.67 30.91 24.64
N LYS A 3 -44.05 30.30 25.66
CA LYS A 3 -42.59 30.26 25.85
C LYS A 3 -42.09 28.93 25.29
N ARG A 4 -41.45 28.93 24.12
CA ARG A 4 -40.73 27.74 23.61
C ARG A 4 -39.44 27.59 24.41
N LYS A 5 -39.30 26.47 25.13
CA LYS A 5 -38.07 26.07 25.83
C LYS A 5 -37.09 25.50 24.79
N ALA A 6 -35.88 26.03 24.73
CA ALA A 6 -34.80 25.49 23.91
C ALA A 6 -34.35 24.13 24.49
N LEU A 7 -34.21 23.13 23.61
CA LEU A 7 -34.07 21.70 23.91
C LEU A 7 -32.68 21.17 23.52
N MET A 8 -31.63 21.98 23.73
CA MET A 8 -30.25 21.59 23.49
C MET A 8 -29.37 22.11 24.64
N PRO A 9 -28.65 21.25 25.39
CA PRO A 9 -27.68 21.72 26.36
C PRO A 9 -26.48 22.32 25.64
N ASP A 10 -26.10 23.54 26.03
CA ASP A 10 -24.98 24.31 25.50
C ASP A 10 -23.64 23.71 25.98
N VAL A 11 -23.04 22.86 25.14
CA VAL A 11 -21.74 22.20 25.40
C VAL A 11 -20.56 23.15 25.09
N PHE A 12 -20.81 24.33 24.52
CA PHE A 12 -19.75 25.25 24.08
C PHE A 12 -19.62 26.49 24.98
N LYS A 13 -19.45 26.28 26.30
CA LYS A 13 -18.88 27.33 27.14
C LYS A 13 -17.37 27.43 26.91
N ARG A 14 -16.99 28.25 25.93
CA ARG A 14 -15.63 28.78 25.73
C ARG A 14 -15.11 29.32 27.07
N ARG A 15 -14.14 28.61 27.69
CA ARG A 15 -13.38 29.11 28.83
C ARG A 15 -12.51 30.30 28.39
N LYS A 16 -12.85 31.50 28.87
CA LYS A 16 -12.03 32.71 28.71
C LYS A 16 -10.85 32.61 29.70
N ARG A 17 -9.63 32.41 29.20
CA ARG A 17 -8.41 32.49 30.03
C ARG A 17 -8.10 33.97 30.27
N VAL A 18 -8.25 34.43 31.51
CA VAL A 18 -7.73 35.72 31.97
C VAL A 18 -6.30 35.48 32.45
N HIS A 19 -5.34 36.21 31.89
CA HIS A 19 -3.92 36.13 32.25
C HIS A 19 -3.50 37.49 32.83
N VAL A 20 -3.17 37.54 34.12
CA VAL A 20 -2.52 38.67 34.80
C VAL A 20 -1.49 38.07 35.79
N GLY A 21 -0.24 38.55 35.75
CA GLY A 21 1.00 37.95 36.31
C GLY A 21 1.07 37.79 37.84
N ALA A 22 2.12 37.23 38.48
CA ALA A 22 3.51 36.94 38.15
C ALA A 22 4.06 35.83 39.12
N PRO A 23 5.39 35.60 39.32
CA PRO A 23 6.11 34.33 39.07
C PRO A 23 6.40 33.45 40.32
N VAL A 24 6.73 32.16 40.12
CA VAL A 24 7.74 31.33 40.84
C VAL A 24 7.70 29.87 40.30
N ARG A 25 8.88 29.29 40.01
CA ARG A 25 9.19 27.88 39.58
C ARG A 25 9.65 27.05 40.81
N PRO A 26 9.94 25.72 40.76
CA PRO A 26 9.75 24.66 39.75
C PRO A 26 8.97 23.42 40.33
N ALA A 27 8.47 22.43 39.57
CA ALA A 27 9.13 21.17 39.18
C ALA A 27 8.05 20.17 38.60
N PRO A 28 8.41 19.01 38.02
CA PRO A 28 7.79 18.48 36.80
C PRO A 28 6.80 17.33 37.01
N SER A 29 5.75 17.28 36.20
CA SER A 29 5.08 16.02 35.84
C SER A 29 4.31 16.23 34.53
N SER A 30 5.03 16.03 33.43
CA SER A 30 4.45 15.85 32.10
C SER A 30 3.55 14.63 32.10
N PRO A 31 2.40 14.66 31.41
CA PRO A 31 2.03 13.53 30.58
C PRO A 31 2.62 13.82 29.21
N GLN A 32 3.81 13.26 28.99
CA GLN A 32 4.38 13.10 27.66
C GLN A 32 3.41 12.20 26.89
N TRP A 33 2.56 12.80 26.06
CA TRP A 33 1.77 12.06 25.09
C TRP A 33 2.77 11.33 24.21
N GLY A 34 2.62 10.00 24.17
CA GLY A 34 3.63 9.05 23.76
C GLY A 34 4.37 9.46 22.50
N SER A 35 5.69 9.40 22.60
CA SER A 35 6.53 9.14 21.44
C SER A 35 6.06 7.82 20.83
N ASP A 36 5.35 7.87 19.71
CA ASP A 36 5.38 6.76 18.75
C ASP A 36 6.78 6.80 18.13
N SER A 37 7.70 6.20 18.88
CA SER A 37 9.00 5.79 18.37
C SER A 37 8.74 4.50 17.61
N GLU A 38 8.60 4.58 16.29
CA GLU A 38 8.81 3.40 15.45
C GLU A 38 9.94 3.70 14.46
N GLU A 39 11.12 3.52 15.05
CA GLU A 39 12.28 2.80 14.52
C GLU A 39 12.84 3.21 13.16
N HIS A 40 14.00 3.89 13.27
CA HIS A 40 15.06 3.89 12.28
C HIS A 40 15.63 2.45 12.16
N ILE A 41 14.93 1.55 11.47
CA ILE A 41 15.44 0.20 11.22
C ILE A 41 16.47 0.26 10.10
N SER A 42 17.71 0.01 10.50
CA SER A 42 18.85 -0.32 9.65
C SER A 42 18.52 -1.45 8.67
N ALA A 43 18.91 -1.25 7.41
CA ALA A 43 18.99 -2.21 6.31
C ALA A 43 18.79 -3.70 6.67
N ALA A 44 17.57 -4.23 6.44
CA ALA A 44 17.27 -5.62 6.04
C ALA A 44 15.80 -6.01 6.26
N ALA A 45 15.04 -5.25 7.06
CA ALA A 45 13.62 -5.55 7.26
C ALA A 45 12.79 -5.09 6.05
N PRO A 46 11.93 -5.95 5.47
CA PRO A 46 10.99 -5.52 4.46
C PRO A 46 10.04 -4.50 5.10
N SER A 47 9.89 -3.35 4.43
CA SER A 47 8.87 -2.35 4.76
C SER A 47 7.50 -3.02 4.97
N ASP A 48 6.72 -2.57 5.96
CA ASP A 48 5.41 -3.14 6.30
C ASP A 48 4.50 -3.32 5.08
N THR A 49 4.54 -2.38 4.14
CA THR A 49 3.78 -2.49 2.89
C THR A 49 4.29 -3.62 1.99
N LYS A 50 5.61 -3.82 1.90
CA LYS A 50 6.21 -4.92 1.14
C LYS A 50 5.88 -6.27 1.80
N ALA A 51 5.93 -6.36 3.13
CA ALA A 51 5.51 -7.55 3.86
C ALA A 51 4.02 -7.87 3.64
N ALA A 52 3.15 -6.86 3.70
CA ALA A 52 1.73 -7.00 3.40
C ALA A 52 1.48 -7.45 1.95
N MET A 53 2.24 -6.91 0.98
CA MET A 53 2.19 -7.38 -0.40
C MET A 53 2.61 -8.85 -0.53
N MET A 54 3.74 -9.24 0.06
CA MET A 54 4.19 -10.64 0.05
C MET A 54 3.15 -11.59 0.65
N TYR A 55 2.52 -11.18 1.74
CA TYR A 55 1.41 -11.92 2.35
C TYR A 55 0.23 -12.07 1.38
N LEU A 56 -0.23 -10.99 0.74
CA LEU A 56 -1.32 -11.05 -0.24
C LEU A 56 -0.96 -11.91 -1.46
N CYS A 57 0.29 -11.85 -1.94
CA CYS A 57 0.78 -12.76 -2.98
C CYS A 57 0.75 -14.23 -2.57
N SER A 58 1.01 -14.55 -1.30
CA SER A 58 0.98 -15.93 -0.78
C SER A 58 -0.42 -16.53 -0.77
N LEU A 59 -1.45 -15.69 -0.64
CA LEU A 59 -2.86 -16.10 -0.69
C LEU A 59 -3.36 -16.31 -2.12
N PHE A 60 -2.59 -15.90 -3.13
CA PHE A 60 -3.01 -15.96 -4.52
C PHE A 60 -3.11 -17.42 -5.00
N PRO A 61 -4.27 -17.88 -5.50
CA PRO A 61 -4.47 -19.28 -5.88
C PRO A 61 -3.83 -19.57 -7.25
N LYS A 62 -2.50 -19.71 -7.26
CA LYS A 62 -1.70 -19.96 -8.49
C LYS A 62 -2.16 -21.19 -9.27
N GLN A 63 -2.65 -22.23 -8.58
CA GLN A 63 -3.10 -23.47 -9.19
C GLN A 63 -4.38 -23.30 -10.01
N THR A 64 -5.32 -22.47 -9.55
CA THR A 64 -6.59 -22.22 -10.24
C THR A 64 -6.38 -21.53 -11.59
N TYR A 65 -5.32 -20.72 -11.70
CA TYR A 65 -5.02 -19.97 -12.91
C TYR A 65 -4.03 -20.67 -13.84
N GLU A 66 -3.58 -21.90 -13.54
CA GLU A 66 -2.64 -22.68 -14.37
C GLU A 66 -1.38 -21.88 -14.77
N GLY A 67 -0.95 -20.91 -13.96
CA GLY A 67 0.18 -20.03 -14.28
C GLY A 67 -0.07 -19.03 -15.42
N ARG A 68 -1.31 -18.87 -15.90
CA ARG A 68 -1.69 -17.92 -16.95
C ARG A 68 -1.64 -16.46 -16.51
N ILE A 69 -1.62 -16.19 -15.21
CA ILE A 69 -1.45 -14.85 -14.66
C ILE A 69 -0.45 -14.87 -13.50
N PRO A 70 0.40 -13.84 -13.38
CA PRO A 70 1.24 -13.67 -12.20
C PRO A 70 0.39 -13.28 -10.98
N PRO A 71 0.91 -13.40 -9.75
CA PRO A 71 0.24 -12.93 -8.55
C PRO A 71 -0.03 -11.42 -8.63
N ILE A 72 -1.30 -11.06 -8.80
CA ILE A 72 -1.75 -9.67 -8.82
C ILE A 72 -2.35 -9.31 -7.46
N ILE A 73 -2.04 -8.12 -6.97
CA ILE A 73 -2.60 -7.56 -5.74
C ILE A 73 -3.34 -6.28 -6.09
N MET A 74 -4.51 -6.07 -5.50
CA MET A 74 -5.22 -4.80 -5.68
C MET A 74 -4.85 -3.79 -4.61
N LYS A 75 -4.71 -2.53 -4.99
CA LYS A 75 -4.33 -1.43 -4.07
C LYS A 75 -5.30 -1.32 -2.88
N HIS A 76 -6.59 -1.47 -3.13
CA HIS A 76 -7.61 -1.44 -2.07
C HIS A 76 -7.49 -2.59 -1.06
N GLN A 77 -6.94 -3.74 -1.45
CA GLN A 77 -6.66 -4.84 -0.50
C GLN A 77 -5.54 -4.45 0.46
N LEU A 78 -4.54 -3.72 -0.03
CA LEU A 78 -3.42 -3.24 0.77
C LEU A 78 -3.88 -2.24 1.85
N TYR A 79 -4.82 -1.36 1.51
CA TYR A 79 -5.47 -0.47 2.47
C TYR A 79 -6.33 -1.18 3.53
N SER A 80 -6.67 -2.45 3.29
CA SER A 80 -7.42 -3.27 4.24
C SER A 80 -6.49 -3.99 5.22
N VAL A 81 -5.27 -4.33 4.77
CA VAL A 81 -4.25 -5.00 5.60
C VAL A 81 -3.47 -3.99 6.43
N VAL A 82 -3.10 -2.84 5.85
CA VAL A 82 -2.30 -1.81 6.51
C VAL A 82 -3.18 -0.60 6.84
N LYS A 83 -3.24 -0.24 8.12
CA LYS A 83 -4.10 0.85 8.63
C LYS A 83 -3.73 2.22 8.04
N ASN A 84 -2.42 2.49 7.88
CA ASN A 84 -1.91 3.80 7.49
C ASN A 84 -1.82 3.97 5.97
N LYS A 85 -2.91 4.40 5.33
CA LYS A 85 -3.00 4.56 3.86
C LYS A 85 -1.93 5.47 3.27
N THR A 86 -1.63 6.60 3.91
CA THR A 86 -0.62 7.55 3.45
C THR A 86 0.79 6.95 3.43
N LEU A 87 1.12 6.10 4.42
CA LEU A 87 2.40 5.39 4.45
C LEU A 87 2.46 4.35 3.35
N VAL A 88 1.36 3.62 3.12
CA VAL A 88 1.26 2.66 2.00
C VAL A 88 1.52 3.35 0.68
N ASP A 89 0.87 4.48 0.40
CA ASP A 89 1.06 5.21 -0.86
C ASP A 89 2.50 5.69 -1.05
N ARG A 90 3.13 6.20 0.01
CA ARG A 90 4.54 6.63 -0.01
C ARG A 90 5.45 5.44 -0.30
N GLN A 91 5.31 4.35 0.46
CA GLN A 91 6.14 3.15 0.32
C GLN A 91 5.93 2.47 -1.04
N LEU A 92 4.71 2.44 -1.57
CA LEU A 92 4.44 1.96 -2.93
C LEU A 92 5.12 2.81 -3.99
N ASN A 93 5.15 4.13 -3.81
CA ASN A 93 5.84 5.01 -4.74
C ASN A 93 7.37 4.80 -4.67
N ASP A 94 7.92 4.60 -3.48
CA ASP A 94 9.34 4.27 -3.30
C ASP A 94 9.70 2.93 -3.98
N LEU A 95 8.87 1.88 -3.81
CA LEU A 95 9.03 0.59 -4.48
C LEU A 95 8.90 0.68 -6.01
N ARG A 96 8.01 1.56 -6.49
CA ARG A 96 7.86 1.84 -7.92
C ARG A 96 9.10 2.54 -8.49
N ASN A 97 9.65 3.50 -7.75
CA ASN A 97 10.89 4.21 -8.14
C ASN A 97 12.10 3.27 -8.12
N ALA A 98 12.12 2.30 -7.21
CA ALA A 98 13.11 1.23 -7.17
C ALA A 98 12.90 0.14 -8.24
N HIS A 99 11.84 0.24 -9.07
CA HIS A 99 11.45 -0.75 -10.07
C HIS A 99 11.15 -2.16 -9.52
N GLU A 100 10.90 -2.31 -8.21
CA GLU A 100 10.56 -3.60 -7.59
C GLU A 100 9.11 -3.99 -7.84
N VAL A 101 8.22 -3.00 -7.97
CA VAL A 101 6.79 -3.21 -8.17
C VAL A 101 6.29 -2.46 -9.40
N LYS A 102 5.50 -3.15 -10.22
CA LYS A 102 4.75 -2.58 -11.34
C LYS A 102 3.33 -2.28 -10.89
N MET A 103 2.93 -1.01 -11.02
CA MET A 103 1.56 -0.56 -10.81
C MET A 103 0.88 -0.35 -12.16
N MET A 104 -0.32 -0.89 -12.34
CA MET A 104 -1.13 -0.76 -13.55
C MET A 104 -2.55 -0.35 -13.16
N LYS A 105 -3.16 0.52 -13.96
CA LYS A 105 -4.55 0.94 -13.79
C LYS A 105 -5.44 -0.03 -14.57
N LEU A 106 -6.43 -0.65 -13.92
CA LEU A 106 -7.27 -1.69 -14.52
C LEU A 106 -8.57 -1.13 -15.11
N GLY A 107 -9.14 -0.09 -14.49
CA GLY A 107 -10.38 0.53 -14.93
C GLY A 107 -10.32 2.06 -14.89
N ASN A 108 -11.45 2.73 -15.05
CA ASN A 108 -11.53 4.19 -15.03
C ASN A 108 -11.61 4.76 -13.61
N GLU A 109 -12.03 3.94 -12.65
CA GLU A 109 -12.18 4.30 -11.24
C GLU A 109 -10.85 4.70 -10.60
N VAL A 110 -10.96 5.52 -9.55
CA VAL A 110 -9.81 6.15 -8.89
C VAL A 110 -9.01 5.13 -8.06
N ASP A 111 -9.62 4.04 -7.61
CA ASP A 111 -8.98 3.07 -6.71
C ASP A 111 -8.70 1.70 -7.36
N GLU A 112 -8.92 1.58 -8.68
CA GLU A 112 -8.76 0.33 -9.41
C GLU A 112 -7.34 0.19 -9.99
N TYR A 113 -6.37 0.08 -9.07
CA TYR A 113 -4.97 -0.19 -9.39
C TYR A 113 -4.60 -1.61 -8.99
N CYS A 114 -3.92 -2.31 -9.90
CA CYS A 114 -3.25 -3.56 -9.60
C CYS A 114 -1.74 -3.37 -9.48
N LEU A 115 -1.16 -4.20 -8.62
CA LEU A 115 0.25 -4.22 -8.25
C LEU A 115 0.79 -5.62 -8.53
N VAL A 116 1.97 -5.70 -9.13
CA VAL A 116 2.67 -6.95 -9.41
C VAL A 116 4.14 -6.76 -9.11
N PHE A 117 4.79 -7.74 -8.49
CA PHE A 117 6.25 -7.71 -8.37
C PHE A 117 6.88 -7.80 -9.75
N THR A 118 7.90 -6.96 -9.99
CA THR A 118 8.56 -6.90 -11.29
C THR A 118 9.25 -8.22 -11.64
N GLU A 119 9.77 -8.94 -10.64
CA GLU A 119 10.36 -10.27 -10.82
C GLU A 119 9.33 -11.29 -11.30
N ASP A 120 8.19 -11.39 -10.61
CA ASP A 120 7.08 -12.28 -10.99
C ASP A 120 6.53 -11.94 -12.38
N TYR A 121 6.43 -10.64 -12.70
CA TYR A 121 6.00 -10.18 -14.01
C TYR A 121 6.97 -10.59 -15.12
N LYS A 122 8.28 -10.40 -14.92
CA LYS A 122 9.31 -10.83 -15.89
C LYS A 122 9.29 -12.34 -16.07
N ASN A 123 9.25 -13.10 -14.97
CA ASN A 123 9.19 -14.55 -15.01
C ASN A 123 7.96 -15.04 -15.79
N HIS A 124 6.81 -14.40 -15.57
CA HIS A 124 5.58 -14.70 -16.29
C HIS A 124 5.71 -14.42 -17.80
N ILE A 125 6.23 -13.26 -18.19
CA ILE A 125 6.47 -12.92 -19.61
C ILE A 125 7.45 -13.91 -20.25
N THR A 126 8.57 -14.19 -19.60
CA THR A 126 9.56 -15.14 -20.13
C THR A 126 8.99 -16.54 -20.26
N ALA A 127 8.18 -17.00 -19.30
CA ALA A 127 7.50 -18.29 -19.40
C ALA A 127 6.46 -18.33 -20.52
N PHE A 128 5.69 -17.26 -20.69
CA PHE A 128 4.62 -17.19 -21.71
C PHE A 128 5.19 -17.07 -23.13
N TYR A 129 6.07 -16.09 -23.37
CA TYR A 129 6.66 -15.85 -24.69
C TYR A 129 7.83 -16.77 -25.02
N GLY A 130 8.55 -17.27 -24.01
CA GLY A 130 9.60 -18.28 -24.21
C GLY A 130 9.05 -19.56 -24.84
N GLN A 131 7.80 -19.93 -24.50
CA GLN A 131 7.11 -21.05 -25.15
C GLN A 131 6.69 -20.74 -26.60
N GLU A 132 6.28 -19.51 -26.91
CA GLU A 132 5.92 -19.12 -28.29
C GLU A 132 7.12 -19.14 -29.25
N LEU A 133 8.30 -18.72 -28.81
CA LEU A 133 9.50 -18.76 -29.64
C LEU A 133 9.92 -20.20 -29.98
N SER A 134 9.85 -21.13 -29.03
CA SER A 134 10.10 -22.55 -29.30
C SER A 134 9.07 -23.19 -30.25
N LYS A 135 7.79 -22.77 -30.19
CA LYS A 135 6.77 -23.23 -31.14
C LYS A 135 6.98 -22.68 -32.56
N THR A 136 7.46 -21.44 -32.66
CA THR A 136 7.67 -20.77 -33.96
C THR A 136 8.93 -21.28 -34.67
N VAL A 137 9.98 -21.69 -33.94
CA VAL A 137 11.20 -22.28 -34.52
C VAL A 137 10.95 -23.71 -35.03
N ALA A 138 10.03 -24.47 -34.44
CA ALA A 138 9.69 -25.83 -34.86
C ALA A 138 8.86 -25.91 -36.17
N LEU A 139 8.34 -24.78 -36.68
CA LEU A 139 7.46 -24.75 -37.86
C LEU A 139 8.11 -24.22 -39.14
N ARG A 140 9.42 -24.00 -39.18
CA ARG A 140 10.13 -23.78 -40.45
C ARG A 140 10.77 -25.08 -40.91
N PRO A 141 10.14 -25.84 -41.83
CA PRO A 141 10.91 -26.80 -42.60
C PRO A 141 11.95 -25.99 -43.37
N ARG A 142 13.22 -26.24 -43.06
CA ARG A 142 14.37 -25.82 -43.84
C ARG A 142 14.21 -26.47 -45.21
N GLN A 143 13.59 -25.76 -46.15
CA GLN A 143 13.67 -26.08 -47.58
C GLN A 143 15.12 -25.82 -47.97
N GLU A 144 15.96 -26.84 -47.81
CA GLU A 144 17.26 -26.88 -48.47
C GLU A 144 16.99 -27.04 -49.96
N ASN A 145 17.15 -25.94 -50.69
CA ASN A 145 17.21 -25.96 -52.14
C ASN A 145 18.44 -26.75 -52.58
N CYS A 146 18.24 -27.88 -53.25
CA CYS A 146 19.07 -28.41 -54.34
C CYS A 146 18.21 -29.31 -55.22
#